data_AF-F8F8T8-F1
#
_entry.id   AF-F8F8T8-F1
#
_cell.length_a   1.000
_cell.length_b   1.000
_cell.length_c   1.000
_cell.angle_alpha   90.00
_cell.angle_beta   90.00
_cell.angle_gamma   90.00
#
_symmetry.space_group_name_H-M   'P 1'
#
loop_
_entity.id
_entity.type
_entity.pdbx_description
1 polymer ?
#
loop_
_entity_poly.entity_id
_entity_poly.type
_entity_poly.pdbx_seq_one_letter_code
_entity_poly.pdbx_strand_id
1 'polypeptide(L)'
;MQPPFRDLAMAQGAAAVVLFLLVPAATLLGPGMHRTAGMLHGLAASLTVLVATYTWHAFYDYARGRGAGRSRLARRLGMTNGLTLLTLVTANWLYIGYQAPEGASEWFKLHLPAGHWVVMEYKEFVSLMTLPCGVAAQVILQRLGGGRSPSEGVRLVLGILLTMLWLCMLVGFAFGLILVKWKAV
;
A
#
# COMPACT_ATOMS: atom_id res chain seq x y z
N MET A 1 -26.69 22.06 6.04
CA MET A 1 -27.37 20.74 6.12
C MET A 1 -26.32 19.65 6.19
N GLN A 2 -26.40 18.74 7.16
CA GLN A 2 -25.61 17.51 7.11
C GLN A 2 -26.26 16.55 6.09
N PRO A 3 -25.49 15.83 5.27
CA PRO A 3 -26.06 14.92 4.29
C PRO A 3 -26.81 13.77 5.00
N PRO A 4 -28.00 13.39 4.52
CA PRO A 4 -28.93 12.49 5.24
C PRO A 4 -28.44 11.06 5.50
N PHE A 5 -27.24 10.71 5.02
CA PHE A 5 -26.66 9.37 5.17
C PHE A 5 -25.22 9.37 5.70
N ARG A 6 -24.77 10.49 6.29
CA ARG A 6 -23.37 10.62 6.74
C ARG A 6 -23.00 9.51 7.73
N ASP A 7 -23.85 9.28 8.72
CA ASP A 7 -23.52 8.38 9.82
C ASP A 7 -23.56 6.91 9.36
N LEU A 8 -24.47 6.56 8.44
CA LEU A 8 -24.49 5.25 7.79
C LEU A 8 -23.21 5.01 6.95
N ALA A 9 -22.80 5.99 6.14
CA ALA A 9 -21.57 5.90 5.35
C ALA A 9 -20.32 5.79 6.23
N MET A 10 -20.28 6.51 7.36
CA MET A 10 -19.22 6.38 8.36
C MET A 10 -19.19 4.99 8.99
N ALA A 11 -20.35 4.44 9.38
CA ALA A 11 -20.44 3.11 9.95
C ALA A 11 -20.00 2.02 8.95
N GLN A 12 -20.44 2.11 7.70
CA GLN A 12 -20.02 1.19 6.63
C GLN A 12 -18.52 1.28 6.35
N GLY A 13 -17.97 2.50 6.30
CA GLY A 13 -16.53 2.71 6.14
C GLY A 13 -15.72 2.15 7.31
N ALA A 14 -16.18 2.37 8.55
CA ALA A 14 -15.53 1.82 9.74
C ALA A 14 -15.59 0.28 9.74
N ALA A 15 -16.74 -0.32 9.44
CA ALA A 15 -16.88 -1.76 9.32
C ALA A 15 -15.96 -2.34 8.24
N ALA A 16 -15.88 -1.70 7.07
CA ALA A 16 -14.98 -2.12 6.00
C ALA A 16 -13.51 -2.08 6.42
N VAL A 17 -13.08 -1.01 7.12
CA VAL A 17 -11.70 -0.91 7.66
C VAL A 17 -11.41 -2.03 8.66
N VAL A 18 -12.35 -2.29 9.59
CA VAL A 18 -12.19 -3.37 10.58
C VAL A 18 -12.08 -4.72 9.88
N LEU A 19 -13.01 -5.04 8.97
CA LEU A 19 -13.00 -6.29 8.22
C LEU A 19 -11.71 -6.44 7.39
N PHE A 20 -11.23 -5.37 6.78
CA PHE A 20 -10.00 -5.36 6.02
C PHE A 20 -8.77 -5.66 6.89
N LEU A 21 -8.70 -5.10 8.09
CA LEU A 21 -7.62 -5.37 9.05
C LEU A 21 -7.72 -6.76 9.69
N LEU A 22 -8.91 -7.37 9.74
CA LEU A 22 -9.10 -8.74 10.22
C LEU A 22 -8.54 -9.79 9.23
N VAL A 23 -8.44 -9.47 7.94
CA VAL A 23 -7.88 -10.40 6.93
C VAL A 23 -6.47 -10.86 7.29
N PRO A 24 -5.48 -9.97 7.52
CA PRO A 24 -4.15 -10.40 7.95
C PRO A 24 -4.13 -10.94 9.38
N ALA A 25 -5.04 -10.49 10.27
CA ALA A 25 -5.14 -11.01 11.64
C ALA A 25 -5.51 -12.50 11.68
N ALA A 26 -6.34 -12.96 10.74
CA ALA A 26 -6.70 -14.37 10.61
C ALA A 26 -5.49 -15.29 10.38
N THR A 27 -4.34 -14.76 9.94
CA THR A 27 -3.08 -15.51 9.77
C THR A 27 -2.57 -16.11 11.09
N LEU A 28 -2.93 -15.52 12.24
CA LEU A 28 -2.60 -16.12 13.55
C LEU A 28 -3.26 -17.47 13.78
N LEU A 29 -4.41 -17.72 13.16
CA LEU A 29 -5.19 -18.94 13.32
C LEU A 29 -4.67 -20.08 12.42
N GLY A 30 -3.88 -19.76 11.40
CA GLY A 30 -3.31 -20.76 10.46
C GLY A 30 -2.03 -21.42 11.00
N PRO A 31 -1.62 -22.57 10.46
CA PRO A 31 -0.34 -23.21 10.78
C PRO A 31 0.88 -22.42 10.25
N GLY A 32 2.08 -22.70 10.76
CA GLY A 32 3.36 -22.14 10.25
C GLY A 32 4.30 -21.53 11.30
N MET A 33 5.59 -21.39 10.98
CA MET A 33 6.61 -20.84 11.90
C MET A 33 6.70 -19.31 11.88
N HIS A 34 6.16 -18.64 10.86
CA HIS A 34 6.29 -17.20 10.65
C HIS A 34 4.95 -16.42 10.80
N ARG A 35 3.98 -16.96 11.54
CA ARG A 35 2.62 -16.40 11.66
C ARG A 35 2.61 -14.96 12.17
N THR A 36 3.36 -14.68 13.23
CA THR A 36 3.42 -13.34 13.84
C THR A 36 4.02 -12.32 12.88
N ALA A 37 5.12 -12.67 12.21
CA ALA A 37 5.76 -11.81 11.23
C ALA A 37 4.84 -11.58 10.01
N GLY A 38 4.17 -12.63 9.52
CA GLY A 38 3.18 -12.55 8.44
C GLY A 38 1.99 -11.67 8.80
N MET A 39 1.44 -11.82 10.02
CA MET A 39 0.37 -10.97 10.53
C MET A 39 0.81 -9.51 10.62
N LEU A 40 1.95 -9.22 11.25
CA LEU A 40 2.44 -7.84 11.43
C LEU A 40 2.69 -7.16 10.09
N HIS A 41 3.33 -7.86 9.14
CA HIS A 41 3.52 -7.35 7.79
C HIS A 41 2.18 -7.14 7.07
N GLY A 42 1.25 -8.10 7.15
CA GLY A 42 -0.07 -7.98 6.53
C GLY A 42 -0.89 -6.80 7.09
N LEU A 43 -0.82 -6.56 8.41
CA LEU A 43 -1.44 -5.40 9.06
C LEU A 43 -0.77 -4.10 8.61
N ALA A 44 0.56 -4.06 8.56
CA ALA A 44 1.30 -2.91 8.07
C ALA A 44 0.97 -2.59 6.60
N ALA A 45 0.94 -3.61 5.73
CA ALA A 45 0.55 -3.46 4.33
C ALA A 45 -0.89 -2.96 4.19
N SER A 46 -1.82 -3.52 4.97
CA SER A 46 -3.24 -3.09 4.99
C SER A 46 -3.37 -1.62 5.41
N LEU A 47 -2.73 -1.23 6.51
CA LEU A 47 -2.72 0.15 6.98
C LEU A 47 -2.13 1.10 5.93
N THR A 48 -1.04 0.68 5.28
CA THR A 48 -0.37 1.48 4.25
C THR A 48 -1.29 1.69 3.04
N VAL A 49 -2.01 0.65 2.57
CA VAL A 49 -3.01 0.77 1.48
C VAL A 49 -4.13 1.75 1.84
N LEU A 50 -4.64 1.68 3.08
CA LEU A 50 -5.67 2.60 3.56
C LEU A 50 -5.14 4.04 3.56
N VAL A 51 -3.96 4.28 4.12
CA VAL A 51 -3.35 5.62 4.16
C VAL A 51 -3.05 6.14 2.75
N ALA A 52 -2.53 5.31 1.86
CA ALA A 52 -2.31 5.66 0.45
C ALA A 52 -3.62 6.06 -0.25
N THR A 53 -4.70 5.35 0.01
CA THR A 53 -6.05 5.67 -0.49
C THR A 53 -6.51 7.04 0.02
N TYR A 54 -6.31 7.35 1.30
CA TYR A 54 -6.62 8.68 1.85
C TYR A 54 -5.70 9.79 1.32
N THR A 55 -4.45 9.47 0.99
CA THR A 55 -3.51 10.39 0.34
C THR A 55 -3.97 10.72 -1.07
N TRP A 56 -4.41 9.72 -1.85
CA TRP A 56 -5.01 9.92 -3.17
C TRP A 56 -6.24 10.82 -3.12
N HIS A 57 -7.13 10.63 -2.15
CA HIS A 57 -8.27 11.54 -1.97
C HIS A 57 -7.85 12.98 -1.62
N ALA A 58 -6.77 13.17 -0.86
CA ALA A 58 -6.26 14.51 -0.55
C ALA A 58 -5.71 15.24 -1.78
N PHE A 59 -5.29 14.51 -2.81
CA PHE A 59 -4.83 15.11 -4.06
C PHE A 59 -5.96 15.89 -4.76
N TYR A 60 -7.22 15.47 -4.64
CA TYR A 60 -8.36 16.20 -5.21
C TYR A 60 -8.45 17.65 -4.69
N ASP A 61 -8.34 17.84 -3.37
CA ASP A 61 -8.38 19.17 -2.76
C ASP A 61 -7.22 20.05 -3.23
N TYR A 62 -6.02 19.45 -3.36
CA TYR A 62 -4.85 20.12 -3.90
C TYR A 62 -5.03 20.50 -5.38
N ALA A 63 -5.51 19.59 -6.21
CA ALA A 63 -5.73 19.81 -7.64
C ALA A 63 -6.77 20.89 -7.91
N ARG A 64 -7.74 21.07 -7.01
CA ARG A 64 -8.75 22.14 -7.04
C ARG A 64 -8.31 23.46 -6.43
N GLY A 65 -7.07 23.57 -5.92
CA GLY A 65 -6.55 24.81 -5.31
C GLY A 65 -7.23 25.20 -3.99
N ARG A 66 -7.81 24.23 -3.26
CA ARG A 66 -8.42 24.51 -1.95
C ARG A 66 -7.32 24.85 -0.95
N GLY A 67 -7.50 25.91 -0.15
CA GLY A 67 -6.42 26.55 0.62
C GLY A 67 -5.57 25.63 1.51
N ALA A 68 -6.18 24.63 2.15
CA ALA A 68 -5.47 23.65 2.98
C ALA A 68 -5.04 22.37 2.24
N GLY A 69 -5.28 22.28 0.93
CA GLY A 69 -5.07 21.07 0.12
C GLY A 69 -3.59 20.66 0.07
N ARG A 70 -2.69 21.62 -0.16
CA ARG A 70 -1.24 21.35 -0.25
C ARG A 70 -0.66 20.79 1.06
N SER A 71 -0.89 21.45 2.19
CA SER A 71 -0.34 21.02 3.49
C SER A 71 -0.92 19.68 3.93
N ARG A 72 -2.22 19.46 3.67
CA ARG A 72 -2.88 18.17 3.91
C ARG A 72 -2.28 17.05 3.06
N LEU A 73 -2.09 17.29 1.75
CA LEU A 73 -1.46 16.34 0.85
C LEU A 73 -0.01 16.04 1.28
N ALA A 74 0.78 17.07 1.57
CA ALA A 74 2.18 16.92 1.97
C ALA A 74 2.35 16.11 3.26
N ARG A 75 1.49 16.33 4.27
CA ARG A 75 1.51 15.56 5.52
C ARG A 75 1.12 14.10 5.27
N ARG A 76 0.04 13.86 4.52
CA ARG A 76 -0.43 12.50 4.23
C ARG A 76 0.54 11.71 3.36
N LEU A 77 1.13 12.37 2.36
CA LEU A 77 2.15 11.76 1.51
C LEU A 77 3.43 11.45 2.29
N GLY A 78 3.86 12.33 3.20
CA GLY A 78 4.95 12.04 4.14
C GLY A 78 4.67 10.80 5.00
N MET A 79 3.47 10.71 5.60
CA MET A 79 3.05 9.52 6.35
C MET A 79 3.00 8.25 5.48
N THR A 80 2.49 8.37 4.25
CA THR A 80 2.41 7.26 3.29
C THR A 80 3.81 6.75 2.97
N ASN A 81 4.76 7.64 2.65
CA ASN A 81 6.14 7.24 2.35
C ASN A 81 6.82 6.55 3.53
N GLY A 82 6.60 7.05 4.76
CA GLY A 82 7.13 6.41 5.97
C GLY A 82 6.57 5.00 6.18
N LEU A 83 5.25 4.82 6.01
CA LEU A 83 4.60 3.52 6.11
C LEU A 83 5.01 2.57 4.97
N THR A 84 5.16 3.07 3.75
CA THR A 84 5.68 2.30 2.62
C THR A 84 7.08 1.79 2.92
N LEU A 85 7.98 2.64 3.42
CA LEU A 85 9.33 2.24 3.78
C LEU A 85 9.32 1.15 4.86
N LEU A 86 8.52 1.32 5.92
CA LEU A 86 8.37 0.31 6.97
C LEU A 86 7.83 -1.02 6.43
N THR A 87 6.85 -0.95 5.53
CA THR A 87 6.27 -2.13 4.87
C THR A 87 7.31 -2.84 3.99
N LEU A 88 8.16 -2.11 3.26
CA LEU A 88 9.24 -2.71 2.46
C LEU A 88 10.31 -3.36 3.34
N VAL A 89 10.71 -2.72 4.44
CA VAL A 89 11.66 -3.31 5.39
C VAL A 89 11.12 -4.61 5.99
N THR A 90 9.87 -4.60 6.43
CA THR A 90 9.23 -5.81 6.98
C THR A 90 8.97 -6.90 5.93
N ALA A 91 8.69 -6.51 4.68
CA ALA A 91 8.57 -7.44 3.55
C ALA A 91 9.89 -8.17 3.29
N ASN A 92 11.00 -7.44 3.24
CA ASN A 92 12.34 -8.01 3.04
C ASN A 92 12.73 -8.95 4.18
N TRP A 93 12.31 -8.67 5.41
CA TRP A 93 12.53 -9.61 6.50
C TRP A 93 11.77 -10.93 6.27
N LEU A 94 10.49 -10.88 5.86
CA LEU A 94 9.73 -12.09 5.52
C LEU A 94 10.31 -12.83 4.31
N TYR A 95 10.91 -12.10 3.38
CA TYR A 95 11.56 -12.67 2.19
C TYR A 95 12.70 -13.63 2.55
N ILE A 96 13.41 -13.39 3.65
CA ILE A 96 14.46 -14.30 4.14
C ILE A 96 13.87 -15.69 4.45
N GLY A 97 12.73 -15.73 5.15
CA GLY A 97 12.04 -17.00 5.44
C GLY A 97 11.41 -17.64 4.21
N TYR A 98 10.99 -16.82 3.23
CA TYR A 98 10.50 -17.32 1.95
C TYR A 98 11.60 -18.05 1.15
N GLN A 99 12.82 -17.51 1.14
CA GLN A 99 13.98 -18.05 0.40
C GLN A 99 14.79 -19.12 1.15
N ALA A 100 14.50 -19.37 2.43
CA ALA A 100 15.19 -20.40 3.20
C ALA A 100 15.04 -21.80 2.54
N PRO A 101 15.98 -22.74 2.79
CA PRO A 101 15.85 -24.13 2.36
C PRO A 101 14.52 -24.73 2.81
N GLU A 102 13.88 -25.54 1.96
CA GLU A 102 12.53 -26.09 2.17
C GLU A 102 11.43 -25.01 2.34
N GLY A 103 11.77 -23.77 2.02
CA GLY A 103 10.90 -22.61 2.07
C GLY A 103 9.86 -22.60 0.96
N ALA A 104 8.96 -21.61 1.02
CA ALA A 104 7.93 -21.47 0.00
C ALA A 104 8.52 -21.23 -1.41
N SER A 105 9.70 -20.60 -1.50
CA SER A 105 10.41 -20.39 -2.77
C SER A 105 10.75 -21.68 -3.49
N GLU A 106 11.34 -22.65 -2.78
CA GLU A 106 11.70 -23.94 -3.35
C GLU A 106 10.47 -24.70 -3.81
N TRP A 107 9.42 -24.72 -2.98
CA TRP A 107 8.14 -25.34 -3.34
C TRP A 107 7.55 -24.73 -4.63
N PHE A 108 7.52 -23.40 -4.74
CA PHE A 108 7.01 -22.71 -5.94
C PHE A 108 7.86 -23.04 -7.16
N LYS A 109 9.18 -23.05 -7.05
CA LYS A 109 10.07 -23.38 -8.18
C LYS A 109 9.88 -24.80 -8.68
N LEU A 110 9.59 -25.75 -7.79
CA LEU A 110 9.37 -27.16 -8.13
C LEU A 110 7.97 -27.45 -8.70
N HIS A 111 6.93 -26.84 -8.14
CA HIS A 111 5.54 -27.22 -8.45
C HIS A 111 4.81 -26.19 -9.32
N LEU A 112 5.17 -24.91 -9.25
CA LEU A 112 4.47 -23.83 -9.94
C LEU A 112 5.42 -22.68 -10.31
N PRO A 113 6.38 -22.92 -11.23
CA PRO A 113 7.42 -21.94 -11.55
C PRO A 113 6.84 -20.65 -12.13
N ALA A 114 5.81 -20.72 -12.97
CA ALA A 114 5.13 -19.52 -13.46
C ALA A 114 4.47 -18.71 -12.33
N GLY A 115 3.94 -19.40 -11.31
CA GLY A 115 3.43 -18.77 -10.11
C GLY A 115 4.54 -18.00 -9.38
N HIS A 116 5.69 -18.63 -9.16
CA HIS A 116 6.87 -17.98 -8.57
C HIS A 116 7.20 -16.63 -9.23
N TRP A 117 7.28 -16.63 -10.57
CA TRP A 117 7.61 -15.43 -11.35
C TRP A 117 6.59 -14.30 -11.15
N VAL A 118 5.29 -14.61 -11.07
CA VAL A 118 4.26 -13.59 -10.96
C VAL A 118 4.07 -13.14 -9.50
N VAL A 119 3.83 -14.07 -8.59
CA VAL A 119 3.46 -13.74 -7.21
C VAL A 119 4.65 -13.30 -6.36
N MET A 120 5.88 -13.54 -6.81
CA MET A 120 7.09 -13.08 -6.12
C MET A 120 7.92 -12.12 -6.95
N GLU A 121 8.54 -12.56 -8.04
CA GLU A 121 9.51 -11.71 -8.78
C GLU A 121 8.85 -10.42 -9.30
N TYR A 122 7.75 -10.55 -10.06
CA TYR A 122 7.00 -9.40 -10.56
C TYR A 122 6.38 -8.58 -9.43
N LYS A 123 5.76 -9.24 -8.45
CA LYS A 123 5.18 -8.57 -7.28
C LYS A 123 6.21 -7.69 -6.56
N GLU A 124 7.38 -8.24 -6.28
CA GLU A 124 8.46 -7.59 -5.55
C GLU A 124 8.93 -6.35 -6.31
N PHE A 125 9.21 -6.50 -7.61
CA PHE A 125 9.60 -5.39 -8.47
C PHE A 125 8.56 -4.25 -8.45
N VAL A 126 7.29 -4.60 -8.67
CA VAL A 126 6.20 -3.61 -8.66
C VAL A 126 6.04 -2.95 -7.29
N SER A 127 6.16 -3.72 -6.21
CA SER A 127 6.01 -3.21 -4.84
C SER A 127 7.13 -2.23 -4.48
N LEU A 128 8.36 -2.45 -4.96
CA LEU A 128 9.48 -1.55 -4.74
C LEU A 128 9.27 -0.18 -5.42
N MET A 129 8.59 -0.13 -6.56
CA MET A 129 8.29 1.13 -7.27
C MET A 129 7.39 2.10 -6.51
N THR A 130 6.68 1.60 -5.49
CA THR A 130 5.82 2.41 -4.61
C THR A 130 6.59 3.56 -3.96
N LEU A 131 7.81 3.31 -3.44
CA LEU A 131 8.59 4.30 -2.71
C LEU A 131 9.19 5.37 -3.63
N PRO A 132 9.86 5.06 -4.75
CA PRO A 132 10.31 6.06 -5.73
C PRO A 132 9.18 6.98 -6.20
N CYS A 133 7.99 6.44 -6.53
CA CYS A 133 6.85 7.25 -6.96
C CYS A 133 6.40 8.23 -5.86
N GLY A 134 6.31 7.76 -4.61
CA GLY A 134 5.90 8.58 -3.48
C GLY A 134 6.91 9.65 -3.08
N VAL A 135 8.20 9.31 -3.11
CA VAL A 135 9.29 10.26 -2.82
C VAL A 135 9.37 11.31 -3.93
N ALA A 136 9.31 10.91 -5.20
CA ALA A 136 9.28 11.85 -6.31
C ALA A 136 8.09 12.81 -6.21
N ALA A 137 6.89 12.30 -5.91
CA ALA A 137 5.71 13.13 -5.69
C ALA A 137 5.91 14.11 -4.51
N GLN A 138 6.49 13.66 -3.40
CA GLN A 138 6.75 14.51 -2.24
C GLN A 138 7.73 15.63 -2.58
N VAL A 139 8.81 15.33 -3.29
CA VAL A 139 9.81 16.31 -3.71
C VAL A 139 9.18 17.35 -4.65
N ILE A 140 8.42 16.90 -5.66
CA ILE A 140 7.73 17.80 -6.59
C ILE A 140 6.73 18.70 -5.85
N LEU A 141 5.93 18.14 -4.93
CA LEU A 141 4.96 18.90 -4.15
C LEU A 141 5.63 19.97 -3.26
N GLN A 142 6.78 19.64 -2.67
CA GLN A 142 7.54 20.56 -1.83
C GLN A 142 8.20 21.68 -2.66
N ARG A 143 8.82 21.33 -3.79
CA ARG A 143 9.62 22.26 -4.61
C ARG A 143 8.76 23.09 -5.56
N LEU A 144 7.77 22.48 -6.20
CA LEU A 144 7.00 23.05 -7.31
C LEU A 144 5.51 23.21 -6.99
N GLY A 145 5.03 22.59 -5.91
CA GLY A 145 3.61 22.65 -5.53
C GLY A 145 3.18 23.93 -4.79
N GLY A 146 4.03 24.96 -4.74
CA GLY A 146 3.73 26.24 -4.09
C GLY A 146 2.93 27.18 -4.99
N GLY A 147 1.81 27.70 -4.48
CA GLY A 147 0.94 28.63 -5.20
C GLY A 147 -0.53 28.45 -4.81
N ARG A 148 -1.35 29.48 -5.06
CA ARG A 148 -2.82 29.42 -4.83
C ARG A 148 -3.52 28.53 -5.85
N SER A 149 -2.92 28.38 -7.04
CA SER A 149 -3.29 27.43 -8.08
C SER A 149 -2.02 26.79 -8.64
N PRO A 150 -1.75 25.50 -8.38
CA PRO A 150 -0.58 24.82 -8.94
C PRO A 150 -0.71 24.73 -10.46
N SER A 151 0.41 24.78 -11.19
CA SER A 151 0.38 24.67 -12.65
C SER A 151 -0.20 23.32 -13.08
N GLU A 152 -0.81 23.28 -14.26
CA GLU A 152 -1.44 22.07 -14.78
C GLU A 152 -0.46 20.90 -14.88
N GLY A 153 0.75 21.15 -15.39
CA GLY A 153 1.80 20.14 -15.48
C GLY A 153 2.17 19.53 -14.12
N VAL A 154 2.31 20.35 -13.08
CA VAL A 154 2.61 19.85 -11.72
C VAL A 154 1.46 19.01 -11.20
N ARG A 155 0.20 19.43 -11.39
CA ARG A 155 -0.97 18.63 -10.99
C ARG A 155 -0.98 17.28 -11.70
N LEU A 156 -0.78 17.26 -13.02
CA LEU A 156 -0.80 16.02 -13.81
C LEU A 156 0.30 15.05 -13.37
N VAL A 157 1.53 15.53 -13.25
CA VAL A 157 2.66 14.69 -12.81
C VAL A 157 2.43 14.14 -11.40
N LEU A 158 1.96 14.95 -10.46
CA LEU A 158 1.59 14.49 -9.12
C LEU A 158 0.46 13.46 -9.15
N GLY A 159 -0.56 13.68 -9.99
CA GLY A 159 -1.66 12.74 -10.19
C GLY A 159 -1.18 11.38 -10.68
N ILE A 160 -0.31 11.36 -11.70
CA ILE A 160 0.28 10.13 -12.25
C ILE A 160 1.12 9.43 -11.18
N LEU A 161 2.02 10.14 -10.50
CA LEU A 161 2.91 9.54 -9.51
C LEU A 161 2.15 8.95 -8.32
N LEU A 162 1.10 9.63 -7.83
CA LEU A 162 0.28 9.11 -6.75
C LEU A 162 -0.61 7.94 -7.20
N THR A 163 -1.07 7.93 -8.46
CA THR A 163 -1.78 6.79 -9.05
C THR A 163 -0.85 5.58 -9.14
N MET A 164 0.37 5.77 -9.63
CA MET A 164 1.38 4.72 -9.72
C MET A 164 1.75 4.19 -8.33
N LEU A 165 1.99 5.08 -7.36
CA LEU A 165 2.20 4.69 -5.96
C LEU A 165 1.06 3.80 -5.47
N TRP A 166 -0.19 4.21 -5.67
CA TRP A 166 -1.35 3.46 -5.17
C TRP A 166 -1.51 2.11 -5.89
N LEU A 167 -1.36 2.06 -7.22
CA LEU A 167 -1.47 0.84 -8.01
C LEU A 167 -0.35 -0.16 -7.68
N CYS A 168 0.90 0.28 -7.60
CA CYS A 168 2.03 -0.56 -7.22
C CYS A 168 1.82 -1.19 -5.84
N MET A 169 1.34 -0.39 -4.89
CA MET A 169 1.02 -0.86 -3.54
C MET A 169 -0.13 -1.87 -3.53
N LEU A 170 -1.19 -1.61 -4.31
CA LEU A 170 -2.35 -2.49 -4.42
C LEU A 170 -1.98 -3.85 -5.03
N VAL A 171 -1.16 -3.86 -6.09
CA VAL A 171 -0.64 -5.09 -6.70
C VAL A 171 0.18 -5.88 -5.69
N GLY A 172 1.11 -5.23 -4.99
CA GLY A 172 1.92 -5.83 -3.93
C GLY A 172 1.06 -6.48 -2.84
N PHE A 173 0.05 -5.75 -2.38
CA PHE A 173 -0.89 -6.22 -1.37
C PHE A 173 -1.73 -7.42 -1.86
N ALA A 174 -2.33 -7.32 -3.05
CA ALA A 174 -3.18 -8.36 -3.61
C ALA A 174 -2.42 -9.69 -3.80
N PHE A 175 -1.23 -9.62 -4.39
CA PHE A 175 -0.40 -10.82 -4.58
C PHE A 175 0.17 -11.34 -3.25
N GLY A 176 0.42 -10.45 -2.28
CA GLY A 176 0.70 -10.82 -0.89
C GLY A 176 -0.39 -11.68 -0.26
N LEU A 177 -1.67 -11.32 -0.44
CA LEU A 177 -2.80 -12.11 0.06
C LEU A 177 -2.90 -13.48 -0.63
N ILE A 178 -2.64 -13.54 -1.93
CA ILE A 178 -2.63 -14.80 -2.70
C ILE A 178 -1.57 -15.76 -2.14
N LEU A 179 -0.37 -15.26 -1.86
CA LEU A 179 0.73 -16.07 -1.29
C LEU A 179 0.37 -16.71 0.05
N VAL A 180 -0.30 -15.96 0.93
CA VAL A 180 -0.71 -16.47 2.26
C VAL A 180 -1.70 -17.63 2.12
N LYS A 181 -2.49 -17.69 1.05
CA LYS A 181 -3.45 -18.77 0.82
C LYS A 181 -2.85 -20.00 0.14
N TRP A 182 -1.74 -19.86 -0.57
CA TRP A 182 -1.16 -20.97 -1.34
C TRP A 182 -0.51 -22.06 -0.47
N LYS A 183 -0.04 -21.71 0.74
CA LYS A 183 0.53 -22.66 1.71
C LYS A 183 -0.42 -22.98 2.87
N ALA A 184 -1.71 -22.70 2.73
CA ALA A 184 -2.74 -23.17 3.67
C ALA A 184 -3.19 -24.62 3.34
N VAL A 185 -2.19 -25.45 3.02
CA VAL A 185 -2.22 -26.91 3.05
C VAL A 185 -1.27 -27.33 4.16
#